data_AF-A0A660ZSQ2-F1
#
_entry.id   AF-A0A660ZSQ2-F1
#
_cell.length_a   1.000
_cell.length_b   1.000
_cell.length_c   1.000
_cell.angle_alpha   90.00
_cell.angle_beta   90.00
_cell.angle_gamma   90.00
#
_symmetry.space_group_name_H-M   'P 1'
#
loop_
_entity.id
_entity.type
_entity.pdbx_description
1 polymer ?
#
loop_
_entity_poly.entity_id
_entity_poly.type
_entity_poly.pdbx_seq_one_letter_code
_entity_poly.pdbx_strand_id
1 'polypeptide(L)'
;HTETGIAESCALPTPPEHLRAYAALSAPEASHIAFLSGLAGSPEERLVCLGCHSTGADAGSRWTRPGFRFEDGVQCEACHGAGSLHVDARRSSSAAQPSTALPGLMGEKDATCTTCHLDRSSHEDVLLAGYRRP
;
A
#
# COMPACT_ATOMS: atom_id res chain seq x y z
N HIS A 1 -23.87 -21.60 -12.05
CA HIS A 1 -25.01 -22.49 -11.78
C HIS A 1 -24.51 -23.68 -10.96
N THR A 2 -24.73 -23.63 -9.64
CA THR A 2 -24.71 -24.77 -8.71
C THR A 2 -25.91 -24.55 -7.77
N GLU A 3 -26.68 -25.61 -7.53
CA GLU A 3 -28.09 -25.60 -7.12
C GLU A 3 -28.34 -25.54 -5.60
N THR A 4 -27.52 -24.84 -4.83
CA THR A 4 -27.74 -24.69 -3.38
C THR A 4 -27.69 -23.22 -3.00
N GLY A 5 -28.86 -22.60 -2.94
CA GLY A 5 -29.09 -21.19 -2.64
C GLY A 5 -28.77 -20.79 -1.20
N ILE A 6 -27.52 -20.95 -0.78
CA ILE A 6 -26.90 -20.18 0.29
C ILE A 6 -25.59 -19.64 -0.28
N ALA A 7 -25.51 -18.32 -0.48
CA ALA A 7 -24.20 -17.70 -0.66
C ALA A 7 -23.46 -17.94 0.66
N GLU A 8 -22.41 -18.77 0.65
CA GLU A 8 -21.44 -18.80 1.73
C GLU A 8 -21.11 -17.34 2.06
N SER A 9 -21.15 -17.00 3.35
CA SER A 9 -20.94 -15.64 3.81
C SER A 9 -19.76 -15.06 3.05
N CYS A 10 -19.96 -13.92 2.39
CA CYS A 10 -18.96 -13.22 1.60
C CYS A 10 -17.84 -12.74 2.53
N ALA A 11 -17.03 -13.67 3.01
CA ALA A 11 -15.81 -13.44 3.75
C ALA A 11 -14.78 -13.14 2.66
N LEU A 12 -14.76 -11.87 2.24
CA LEU A 12 -13.62 -11.38 1.48
C LEU A 12 -12.36 -11.76 2.26
N PRO A 13 -11.30 -12.27 1.60
CA PRO A 13 -10.04 -12.51 2.27
C PRO A 13 -9.63 -11.23 3.00
N THR A 14 -9.06 -11.37 4.21
CA THR A 14 -8.49 -10.25 4.95
C THR A 14 -7.61 -9.44 4.00
N PRO A 15 -7.90 -8.14 3.79
CA PRO A 15 -7.08 -7.32 2.90
C PRO A 15 -5.63 -7.41 3.39
N PRO A 16 -4.64 -7.52 2.49
CA PRO A 16 -3.23 -7.56 2.89
C PRO A 16 -2.94 -6.38 3.81
N GLU A 17 -2.17 -6.59 4.88
CA GLU A 17 -1.85 -5.57 5.89
C GLU A 17 -1.29 -4.27 5.26
N HIS A 18 -0.65 -4.38 4.09
CA HIS A 18 -0.22 -3.28 3.23
C HIS A 18 -1.34 -2.26 2.90
N LEU A 19 -2.56 -2.70 2.61
CA LEU A 19 -3.70 -1.79 2.35
C LEU A 19 -4.12 -1.02 3.61
N ARG A 20 -3.77 -1.53 4.80
CA ARG A 20 -4.03 -0.85 6.07
C ARG A 20 -2.86 -0.01 6.54
N ALA A 21 -1.76 0.05 5.78
CA ALA A 21 -0.56 0.76 6.19
C ALA A 21 -0.82 2.24 6.44
N TYR A 22 -1.60 2.92 5.58
CA TYR A 22 -1.94 4.33 5.78
C TYR A 22 -2.71 4.53 7.09
N ALA A 23 -3.72 3.69 7.36
CA ALA A 23 -4.52 3.78 8.59
C ALA A 23 -3.69 3.62 9.87
N ALA A 24 -2.53 2.95 9.82
CA ALA A 24 -1.63 2.85 10.96
C ALA A 24 -1.00 4.21 11.35
N LEU A 25 -0.95 5.19 10.43
CA LEU A 25 -0.43 6.53 10.70
C LEU A 25 -1.32 7.35 11.64
N SER A 26 -2.59 6.98 11.78
CA SER A 26 -3.53 7.62 12.71
C SER A 26 -3.46 7.04 14.13
N ALA A 27 -2.65 6.00 14.36
CA ALA A 27 -2.50 5.40 15.68
C ALA A 27 -1.66 6.31 16.61
N PRO A 28 -1.93 6.33 17.93
CA PRO A 28 -1.10 7.07 18.89
C PRO A 28 0.40 6.71 18.81
N GLU A 29 0.70 5.45 18.52
CA GLU A 29 2.04 4.92 18.28
C GLU A 29 2.75 5.68 17.16
N ALA A 30 2.06 5.95 16.05
CA ALA A 30 2.65 6.65 14.91
C ALA A 30 3.00 8.10 15.26
N SER A 31 2.19 8.75 16.11
CA SER A 31 2.51 10.09 16.63
C SER A 31 3.75 10.06 17.53
N HIS A 32 3.91 9.02 18.35
CA HIS A 32 5.11 8.85 19.17
C HIS A 32 6.35 8.57 18.31
N ILE A 33 6.24 7.72 17.29
CA ILE A 33 7.29 7.47 16.31
C ILE A 33 7.71 8.78 15.61
N ALA A 34 6.76 9.60 15.19
CA ALA A 34 7.04 10.90 14.58
C ALA A 34 7.78 11.85 15.55
N PHE A 35 7.37 11.88 16.82
CA PHE A 35 8.05 12.64 17.86
C PHE A 35 9.51 12.17 18.07
N LEU A 36 9.73 10.85 18.23
CA LEU A 36 11.07 10.28 18.35
C LEU A 36 11.94 10.55 17.12
N SER A 37 11.30 10.64 15.94
CA SER A 37 11.96 10.97 14.68
C SER A 37 12.18 12.48 14.46
N GLY A 38 11.83 13.34 15.45
CA GLY A 38 12.00 14.79 15.38
C GLY A 38 11.10 15.49 14.36
N LEU A 39 9.98 14.87 13.98
CA LEU A 39 9.04 15.40 13.01
C LEU A 39 7.94 16.22 13.70
N ALA A 40 7.63 17.39 13.15
CA ALA A 40 6.49 18.20 13.56
C ALA A 40 5.23 17.81 12.77
N GLY A 41 4.05 17.92 13.38
CA GLY A 41 2.77 17.63 12.71
C GLY A 41 2.39 16.15 12.71
N SER A 42 1.31 15.80 12.01
CA SER A 42 0.77 14.43 11.97
C SER A 42 1.59 13.55 11.02
N PRO A 43 1.78 12.24 11.31
CA PRO A 43 2.51 11.32 10.44
C PRO A 43 1.91 11.22 9.02
N GLU A 44 0.58 11.35 8.92
CA GLU A 44 -0.21 11.32 7.68
C GLU A 44 0.17 12.43 6.69
N GLU A 45 0.70 13.55 7.17
CA GLU A 45 1.11 14.70 6.34
C GLU A 45 2.61 14.65 5.97
N ARG A 46 3.35 13.65 6.45
CA ARG A 46 4.80 13.58 6.28
C ARG A 46 5.15 12.59 5.18
N LEU A 47 5.72 13.08 4.09
CA LEU A 47 6.23 12.24 2.99
C LEU A 47 7.21 11.15 3.47
N VAL A 48 7.99 11.42 4.52
CA VAL A 48 8.89 10.41 5.11
C VAL A 48 8.15 9.21 5.71
N CYS A 49 6.94 9.41 6.23
CA CYS A 49 6.06 8.34 6.71
C CYS A 49 5.29 7.70 5.55
N LEU A 50 4.75 8.53 4.66
CA LEU A 50 3.97 8.08 3.50
C LEU A 50 4.80 7.23 2.52
N GLY A 51 6.12 7.42 2.45
CA GLY A 51 6.99 6.62 1.59
C GLY A 51 6.91 5.10 1.84
N CYS A 52 6.53 4.68 3.05
CA CYS A 52 6.32 3.27 3.38
C CYS A 52 4.85 2.91 3.67
N HIS A 53 4.02 3.91 3.96
CA HIS A 53 2.63 3.72 4.38
C HIS A 53 1.61 4.03 3.29
N SER A 54 2.06 4.38 2.09
CA SER A 54 1.21 4.80 0.99
C SER A 54 1.87 4.54 -0.37
N THR A 55 1.05 4.44 -1.42
CA THR A 55 1.52 4.36 -2.79
C THR A 55 1.43 5.73 -3.45
N GLY A 56 2.51 6.18 -4.07
CA GLY A 56 2.49 7.37 -4.94
C GLY A 56 2.13 8.68 -4.25
N ALA A 57 2.30 8.78 -2.92
CA ALA A 57 2.04 10.01 -2.16
C ALA A 57 2.86 11.22 -2.63
N ASP A 58 4.02 10.97 -3.26
CA ASP A 58 4.92 11.98 -3.82
C ASP A 58 4.76 12.21 -5.33
N ALA A 59 3.99 11.36 -6.02
CA ALA A 59 3.84 11.43 -7.47
C ALA A 59 3.08 12.70 -7.91
N GLY A 60 2.11 13.15 -7.12
CA GLY A 60 1.27 14.30 -7.46
C GLY A 60 0.25 14.01 -8.57
N SER A 61 -0.73 14.91 -8.70
CA SER A 61 -1.97 14.66 -9.46
C SER A 61 -1.79 14.39 -10.96
N ARG A 62 -0.69 14.85 -11.56
CA ARG A 62 -0.40 14.61 -12.99
C ARG A 62 -0.08 13.15 -13.30
N TRP A 63 0.37 12.39 -12.31
CA TRP A 63 0.80 10.99 -12.47
C TRP A 63 -0.21 9.99 -11.90
N THR A 64 -1.33 10.47 -11.34
CA THR A 64 -2.40 9.63 -10.80
C THR A 64 -3.65 9.74 -11.64
N ARG A 65 -4.51 8.71 -11.58
CA ARG A 65 -5.81 8.71 -12.27
C ARG A 65 -6.90 9.30 -11.37
N PRO A 66 -8.00 9.81 -11.95
CA PRO A 66 -9.18 10.19 -11.18
C PRO A 66 -9.63 9.04 -10.26
N GLY A 67 -9.87 9.35 -8.99
CA GLY A 67 -10.26 8.38 -7.98
C GLY A 67 -9.10 7.65 -7.30
N PHE A 68 -7.84 7.88 -7.71
CA PHE A 68 -6.68 7.39 -6.96
C PHE A 68 -6.61 8.08 -5.60
N ARG A 69 -6.40 7.29 -4.55
CA ARG A 69 -6.26 7.74 -3.16
C ARG A 69 -5.02 7.13 -2.57
N PHE A 70 -4.12 7.97 -2.09
CA PHE A 70 -2.90 7.48 -1.43
C PHE A 70 -3.24 6.93 -0.03
N GLU A 71 -4.40 7.32 0.51
CA GLU A 71 -4.97 6.83 1.77
C GLU A 71 -5.40 5.35 1.74
N ASP A 72 -5.47 4.74 0.55
CA ASP A 72 -5.73 3.30 0.39
C ASP A 72 -4.49 2.43 0.73
N GLY A 73 -3.42 3.05 1.26
CA GLY A 73 -2.23 2.36 1.75
C GLY A 73 -1.26 1.94 0.65
N VAL A 74 -0.53 0.86 0.93
CA VAL A 74 0.40 0.24 -0.01
C VAL A 74 -0.40 -0.67 -0.95
N GLN A 75 -0.52 -0.23 -2.19
CA GLN A 75 -1.33 -0.78 -3.27
C GLN A 75 -0.45 -1.59 -4.24
N CYS A 76 -1.10 -2.21 -5.24
CA CYS A 76 -0.47 -3.06 -6.25
C CYS A 76 0.78 -2.41 -6.88
N GLU A 77 0.69 -1.11 -7.19
CA GLU A 77 1.72 -0.36 -7.87
C GLU A 77 2.98 -0.13 -7.03
N ALA A 78 2.91 -0.27 -5.69
CA ALA A 78 4.09 -0.18 -4.84
C ALA A 78 5.08 -1.33 -5.10
N CYS A 79 4.57 -2.52 -5.47
CA CYS A 79 5.40 -3.68 -5.81
C CYS A 79 5.56 -3.88 -7.32
N HIS A 80 4.48 -3.64 -8.07
CA HIS A 80 4.43 -3.94 -9.51
C HIS A 80 4.60 -2.72 -10.41
N GLY A 81 4.85 -1.53 -9.87
CA GLY A 81 4.97 -0.30 -10.64
C GLY A 81 3.63 0.22 -11.18
N ALA A 82 3.67 1.38 -11.87
CA ALA A 82 2.46 2.07 -12.32
C ALA A 82 1.62 1.24 -13.30
N GLY A 83 0.40 0.86 -12.89
CA GLY A 83 -0.48 -0.01 -13.65
C GLY A 83 -1.27 0.65 -14.80
N SER A 84 -1.09 1.95 -15.05
CA SER A 84 -1.90 2.70 -16.01
C SER A 84 -1.83 2.12 -17.43
N LEU A 85 -0.62 1.87 -17.93
CA LEU A 85 -0.38 1.25 -19.24
C LEU A 85 -0.90 -0.19 -19.30
N HIS A 86 -0.77 -0.93 -18.20
CA HIS A 86 -1.27 -2.30 -18.10
C HIS A 86 -2.79 -2.33 -18.27
N VAL A 87 -3.50 -1.47 -17.54
CA VAL A 87 -4.96 -1.37 -17.59
C VAL A 87 -5.43 -0.93 -18.98
N ASP A 88 -4.74 0.01 -19.62
CA ASP A 88 -5.11 0.46 -20.97
C ASP A 88 -4.90 -0.65 -22.01
N ALA A 89 -3.79 -1.39 -21.91
CA ALA A 89 -3.54 -2.56 -22.74
C ALA A 89 -4.60 -3.65 -22.54
N ARG A 90 -4.99 -3.96 -21.27
CA ARG A 90 -6.08 -4.91 -20.96
C ARG A 90 -7.41 -4.53 -21.57
N ARG A 91 -7.76 -3.24 -21.55
CA ARG A 91 -9.04 -2.75 -22.08
C ARG A 91 -9.09 -2.79 -23.61
N SER A 92 -7.94 -2.58 -24.26
CA SER A 92 -7.82 -2.59 -25.72
C SER A 92 -7.61 -3.99 -26.33
N SER A 93 -7.21 -4.98 -25.53
CA SER A 93 -6.98 -6.35 -26.02
C SER A 93 -8.28 -7.14 -26.19
N SER A 94 -8.49 -7.71 -27.39
CA SER A 94 -9.65 -8.57 -27.72
C SER A 94 -9.50 -10.03 -27.27
N ALA A 95 -8.31 -10.44 -26.83
CA ALA A 95 -8.00 -11.80 -26.40
C ALA A 95 -7.42 -11.83 -24.98
N ALA A 96 -7.62 -12.95 -24.29
CA ALA A 96 -7.06 -13.23 -22.96
C ALA A 96 -5.53 -13.41 -23.02
N GLN A 97 -4.80 -12.31 -23.22
CA GLN A 97 -3.35 -12.30 -23.10
C GLN A 97 -2.97 -12.47 -21.62
N PRO A 98 -1.89 -13.20 -21.29
CA PRO A 98 -1.41 -13.28 -19.92
C PRO A 98 -0.94 -11.89 -19.45
N SER A 99 -1.11 -11.60 -18.15
CA SER A 99 -0.74 -10.31 -17.55
C SER A 99 0.74 -9.94 -17.74
N THR A 100 1.60 -10.96 -17.80
CA THR A 100 3.05 -10.85 -18.03
C THR A 100 3.43 -10.38 -19.43
N ALA A 101 2.53 -10.51 -20.42
CA ALA A 101 2.76 -10.04 -21.78
C ALA A 101 2.35 -8.57 -21.99
N LEU A 102 1.80 -7.92 -20.96
CA LEU A 102 1.28 -6.56 -21.05
C LEU A 102 2.26 -5.55 -20.48
N PRO A 103 2.38 -4.37 -21.10
CA PRO A 103 3.32 -3.34 -20.66
C PRO A 103 2.90 -2.74 -19.32
N GLY A 104 3.86 -2.15 -18.62
CA GLY A 104 3.61 -1.27 -17.47
C GLY A 104 3.80 -1.91 -16.11
N LEU A 105 3.56 -3.22 -15.95
CA LEU A 105 3.89 -3.91 -14.72
C LEU A 105 5.35 -4.35 -14.71
N MET A 106 6.03 -4.08 -13.60
CA MET A 106 7.33 -4.62 -13.28
C MET A 106 7.14 -5.96 -12.54
N GLY A 107 8.04 -6.91 -12.81
CA GLY A 107 8.18 -8.08 -11.95
C GLY A 107 8.57 -7.64 -10.55
N GLU A 108 7.92 -8.21 -9.54
CA GLU A 108 8.34 -8.04 -8.15
C GLU A 108 9.81 -8.46 -8.01
N LYS A 109 10.59 -7.65 -7.30
CA LYS A 109 11.96 -7.98 -6.90
C LYS A 109 12.00 -7.98 -5.38
N ASP A 110 12.73 -8.91 -4.78
CA ASP A 110 12.91 -8.98 -3.32
C ASP A 110 13.35 -7.65 -2.70
N ALA A 111 14.13 -6.86 -3.45
CA ALA A 111 14.58 -5.53 -3.05
C ALA A 111 13.44 -4.51 -2.80
N THR A 112 12.27 -4.71 -3.41
CA THR A 112 11.11 -3.83 -3.21
C THR A 112 10.60 -3.91 -1.78
N CYS A 113 10.56 -5.11 -1.19
CA CYS A 113 10.13 -5.34 0.19
C CYS A 113 11.04 -4.60 1.19
N THR A 114 12.35 -4.67 0.96
CA THR A 114 13.38 -4.03 1.79
C THR A 114 13.48 -2.53 1.60
N THR A 115 12.64 -1.91 0.77
CA THR A 115 12.54 -0.43 0.75
C THR A 115 11.80 0.08 1.99
N CYS A 116 10.87 -0.73 2.51
CA CYS A 116 10.03 -0.39 3.66
C CYS A 116 10.36 -1.22 4.91
N HIS A 117 10.59 -2.53 4.74
CA HIS A 117 10.92 -3.44 5.84
C HIS A 117 12.41 -3.38 6.19
N LEU A 118 12.84 -2.21 6.64
CA LEU A 118 14.17 -1.94 7.17
C LEU A 118 14.06 -1.68 8.67
N ASP A 119 15.16 -1.87 9.38
CA ASP A 119 15.27 -1.41 10.75
C ASP A 119 15.10 0.12 10.80
N ARG A 120 14.13 0.55 11.60
CA ARG A 120 13.84 1.94 11.92
C ARG A 120 13.83 2.04 13.43
N SER A 121 14.92 2.56 14.01
CA SER A 121 15.09 2.66 15.47
C SER A 121 13.86 3.25 16.18
N SER A 122 13.23 4.30 15.63
CA SER A 122 12.02 4.89 16.23
C SER A 122 10.81 3.95 16.24
N HIS A 123 10.69 3.04 15.27
CA HIS A 123 9.65 2.01 15.27
C HIS A 123 9.99 0.90 16.27
N GLU A 124 11.26 0.48 16.33
CA GLU A 124 11.74 -0.52 17.28
C GLU A 124 11.56 -0.04 18.73
N ASP A 125 11.91 1.22 19.02
CA ASP A 125 11.77 1.83 20.34
C ASP A 125 10.33 1.77 20.85
N VAL A 126 9.35 2.03 19.98
CA VAL A 126 7.92 1.97 20.33
C VAL A 126 7.43 0.52 20.51
N LEU A 127 7.91 -0.42 19.70
CA LEU A 127 7.59 -1.84 19.84
C LEU A 127 8.17 -2.44 21.13
N LEU A 128 9.43 -2.11 21.44
CA LEU A 128 10.15 -2.58 22.63
C LEU A 128 9.60 -1.97 23.93
N ALA A 129 9.04 -0.76 23.86
CA ALA A 129 8.33 -0.13 24.97
C ALA A 129 7.01 -0.82 25.35
N GLY A 130 6.63 -1.92 24.67
CA GLY A 130 5.45 -2.73 25.00
C GLY A 130 4.15 -2.22 24.41
N TYR A 131 4.21 -1.31 23.44
CA TYR A 131 3.05 -0.83 22.69
C TYR A 131 2.62 -1.91 21.69
N ARG A 132 1.84 -2.91 22.16
CA ARG A 132 1.25 -3.93 21.30
C ARG A 132 -0.10 -3.44 20.78
N ARG A 133 -0.34 -3.65 19.49
CA ARG A 133 -1.68 -3.55 18.88
C ARG A 133 -2.66 -4.38 19.72
N PRO A 134 -3.87 -3.90 20.03
CA PRO A 134 -4.91 -4.71 20.65
C PRO A 134 -5.29 -5.91 19.79
#